data_AF-A0A431UX32-F1
#
_entry.id   AF-A0A431UX32-F1
#
_cell.length_a   1.000
_cell.length_b   1.000
_cell.length_c   1.000
_cell.angle_alpha   90.00
_cell.angle_beta   90.00
_cell.angle_gamma   90.00
#
_symmetry.space_group_name_H-M   'P 1'
#
loop_
_entity.id
_entity.type
_entity.pdbx_description
1 polymer ?
#
loop_
_entity_poly.entity_id
_entity_poly.type
_entity_poly.pdbx_seq_one_letter_code
_entity_poly.pdbx_strand_id
1 'polypeptide(L)' 'MFKGIIPPVVIFFDQQGEIDFDLNKKHMDYLIDSGVDGVLLLGSSSEFSSLTLSEKKTIFR' A
#
# COMPACT_ATOMS: atom_id res chain seq x y z
N MET A 1 -2.10 17.08 12.97
CA MET A 1 -3.25 16.19 12.65
C MET A 1 -3.38 16.17 11.13
N PHE A 2 -3.40 14.99 10.52
CA PHE A 2 -3.62 14.84 9.08
C PHE A 2 -5.10 15.10 8.74
N LYS A 3 -5.37 15.71 7.58
CA LYS A 3 -6.72 16.05 7.11
C LYS A 3 -6.80 15.82 5.59
N GLY A 4 -8.00 15.56 5.08
CA GLY A 4 -8.24 15.32 3.67
C GLY A 4 -8.59 13.87 3.35
N ILE A 5 -8.49 13.51 2.07
CA ILE A 5 -8.73 12.16 1.53
C ILE A 5 -7.45 11.35 1.68
N ILE A 6 -7.45 10.41 2.62
CA ILE A 6 -6.29 9.57 2.94
C ILE A 6 -6.74 8.10 2.87
N PRO A 7 -6.77 7.48 1.67
CA PRO A 7 -7.24 6.11 1.55
C PRO A 7 -6.28 5.12 2.22
N PRO A 8 -6.80 4.06 2.85
CA PRO A 8 -6.00 2.90 3.20
C PRO A 8 -5.62 2.16 1.92
N VAL A 9 -4.31 1.97 1.71
CA VAL A 9 -3.77 1.35 0.49
C VAL A 9 -3.81 -0.16 0.62
N VAL A 10 -4.27 -0.83 -0.44
CA VAL A 10 -4.17 -2.29 -0.58
C VAL A 10 -2.77 -2.69 -1.04
N ILE A 11 -2.26 -3.84 -0.60
CA ILE A 11 -0.99 -4.39 -1.10
C ILE A 11 -1.30 -5.48 -2.10
N PHE A 12 -0.75 -5.35 -3.31
CA PHE A 12 -0.88 -6.36 -4.35
C PHE A 12 0.20 -7.44 -4.23
N PHE A 13 -0.20 -8.66 -4.52
CA PHE A 13 0.66 -9.84 -4.55
C PHE A 13 0.55 -10.51 -5.90
N ASP A 14 1.62 -11.20 -6.32
CA ASP A 14 1.63 -12.01 -7.53
C ASP A 14 0.94 -13.37 -7.31
N GLN A 15 0.97 -14.22 -8.33
CA GLN A 15 0.34 -15.56 -8.26
C GLN A 15 1.08 -16.53 -7.33
N GLN A 16 2.31 -16.21 -6.92
CA GLN A 16 3.11 -16.98 -5.97
C GLN A 16 2.89 -16.51 -4.53
N GLY A 17 2.17 -15.40 -4.33
CA GLY A 17 1.91 -14.81 -3.03
C GLY A 17 3.01 -13.84 -2.57
N GLU A 18 3.94 -13.48 -3.46
CA GLU A 18 4.99 -12.50 -3.17
C GLU A 18 4.50 -11.09 -3.50
N ILE A 19 5.06 -10.06 -2.86
CA ILE A 19 4.66 -8.67 -3.11
C ILE A 19 4.99 -8.26 -4.56
N ASP A 20 3.97 -7.81 -5.29
CA ASP A 20 4.14 -7.29 -6.66
C ASP A 20 4.46 -5.80 -6.61
N PHE A 21 5.75 -5.46 -6.58
CA PHE A 21 6.20 -4.07 -6.49
C PHE A 21 5.80 -3.21 -7.70
N ASP A 22 5.75 -3.78 -8.89
CA ASP A 22 5.40 -3.04 -10.11
C ASP A 22 3.92 -2.65 -10.10
N LEU A 23 3.04 -3.55 -9.66
CA LEU A 23 1.62 -3.27 -9.56
C LEU A 23 1.30 -2.32 -8.39
N ASN A 24 1.95 -2.50 -7.24
CA ASN A 24 1.83 -1.56 -6.12
C ASN A 24 2.31 -0.15 -6.51
N LYS A 25 3.40 -0.03 -7.28
CA LYS A 25 3.87 1.26 -7.80
C LYS A 25 2.83 1.91 -8.71
N LYS A 26 2.28 1.16 -9.69
CA LYS A 26 1.22 1.68 -10.57
C LYS A 26 -0.01 2.14 -9.80
N HIS A 27 -0.41 1.39 -8.78
CA HIS A 27 -1.52 1.77 -7.91
C HIS A 27 -1.21 3.06 -7.14
N MET A 28 0.03 3.20 -6.68
CA MET A 28 0.45 4.41 -5.99
C MET A 28 0.50 5.64 -6.90
N ASP A 29 1.04 5.49 -8.11
CA ASP A 29 1.03 6.53 -9.14
C ASP A 29 -0.41 6.99 -9.44
N TYR A 30 -1.35 6.05 -9.59
CA TYR A 30 -2.78 6.36 -9.78
C TYR A 30 -3.38 7.17 -8.61
N LEU A 31 -3.08 6.80 -7.36
CA LEU A 31 -3.58 7.51 -6.19
C LEU A 31 -3.01 8.94 -6.12
N ILE A 32 -1.73 9.11 -6.44
CA ILE A 32 -1.07 10.41 -6.53
C ILE A 32 -1.73 11.27 -7.61
N ASP A 33 -1.92 10.72 -8.82
CA ASP A 33 -2.55 11.41 -9.94
C ASP A 33 -4.02 11.77 -9.67
N SER A 34 -4.69 11.00 -8.81
CA SER A 34 -6.06 11.27 -8.37
C SER A 34 -6.17 12.42 -7.36
N GLY A 35 -5.04 12.96 -6.89
CA GLY A 35 -4.99 14.13 -6.01
C GLY A 35 -5.40 13.86 -4.56
N VAL A 36 -5.15 12.65 -4.04
CA VAL A 36 -5.37 12.34 -2.62
C VAL A 36 -4.42 13.14 -1.73
N ASP A 37 -4.87 13.52 -0.53
CA ASP A 37 -4.08 14.34 0.41
C ASP A 37 -2.98 13.53 1.13
N GLY A 38 -3.02 12.20 1.01
CA GLY A 38 -2.00 11.29 1.53
C GLY A 38 -2.45 9.85 1.37
N VAL A 39 -1.67 8.91 1.92
CA VAL A 39 -2.02 7.49 1.95
C VAL A 39 -1.76 6.87 3.31
N LEU A 40 -2.61 5.93 3.69
CA LEU A 40 -2.41 5.09 4.88
C LEU A 40 -1.86 3.73 4.45
N LEU A 41 -0.55 3.56 4.63
CA LEU A 41 0.13 2.27 4.45
C LEU A 41 -0.10 1.38 5.67
N LEU A 42 -0.16 0.06 5.44
CA LEU A 42 -0.37 -0.94 6.48
C LEU A 42 -1.66 -0.75 7.31
N GLY A 43 -2.72 -0.22 6.68
CA GLY A 43 -4.07 -0.20 7.24
C GLY A 43 -4.74 -1.58 7.18
N SER A 44 -5.93 -1.71 7.76
CA SER A 44 -6.70 -2.97 7.71
C SER A 44 -6.96 -3.47 6.29
N SER A 45 -7.26 -2.57 5.35
CA SER A 45 -7.46 -2.88 3.93
C SER A 45 -6.21 -3.41 3.22
N SER A 46 -5.03 -3.21 3.82
CA SER A 46 -3.78 -3.75 3.29
C SER A 46 -3.54 -5.20 3.73
N GLU A 47 -4.46 -5.79 4.49
CA GLU A 47 -4.30 -7.08 5.17
C GLU A 47 -3.02 -7.16 6.02
N PHE A 48 -2.63 -6.04 6.65
CA PHE A 48 -1.35 -5.93 7.37
C PHE A 48 -1.13 -7.00 8.45
N SER A 49 -2.20 -7.58 9.01
CA SER A 49 -2.12 -8.65 10.00
C SER A 49 -1.53 -9.94 9.44
N SER A 50 -1.71 -10.18 8.14
CA SER A 50 -1.25 -11.38 7.44
C SER A 50 0.21 -11.28 7.00
N LEU A 51 0.76 -10.07 6.92
CA LEU A 51 2.14 -9.81 6.53
C LEU A 51 3.13 -10.09 7.67
N THR A 52 4.24 -10.76 7.35
CA THR A 52 5.41 -10.91 8.21
C THR A 52 6.07 -9.56 8.49
N LEU A 53 6.90 -9.50 9.52
CA LEU A 53 7.68 -8.29 9.83
C LEU A 53 8.66 -7.93 8.70
N SER A 54 9.18 -8.92 7.98
CA SER A 54 10.12 -8.69 6.88
C SER A 54 9.41 -8.00 5.70
N GLU A 55 8.27 -8.53 5.28
CA GLU A 55 7.45 -7.95 4.21
C GLU A 55 7.01 -6.52 4.55
N LYS A 56 6.55 -6.30 5.79
CA LYS A 56 6.21 -4.95 6.28
C LYS A 56 7.35 -3.96 6.13
N LYS A 57 8.59 -4.38 6.39
CA LYS A 57 9.77 -3.53 6.25
C LYS A 57 10.09 -3.21 4.79
N THR A 58 9.83 -4.13 3.86
CA THR A 58 10.10 -3.90 2.44
C THR A 58 9.15 -2.87 1.84
N ILE A 59 7.91 -2.78 2.33
CA ILE A 59 6.93 -1.76 1.88
C ILE A 59 7.40 -0.32 2.11
N PHE A 60 8.25 -0.08 3.12
CA PHE A 60 8.77 1.25 3.46
C PHE A 60 10.15 1.57 2.84
N ARG A 61 10.71 0.68 2.04
CA ARG A 61 12.02 0.87 1.39
C ARG A 61 11.84 1.36 -0.02
#